data_AF-A0A1M6RLW2-F1
#
_entry.id   AF-A0A1M6RLW2-F1
#
_cell.length_a   1.000
_cell.length_b   1.000
_cell.length_c   1.000
_cell.angle_alpha   90.00
_cell.angle_beta   90.00
_cell.angle_gamma   90.00
#
_symmetry.space_group_name_H-M   'P 1'
#
loop_
_entity.id
_entity.type
_entity.pdbx_description
1 polymer ?
#
loop_
_entity_poly.entity_id
_entity_poly.type
_entity_poly.pdbx_seq_one_letter_code
_entity_poly.pdbx_strand_id
1 'polypeptide(L)'
;MWLTGAMGLLCAAMVVVLYTSTGGWKQYGGLKGIFRWLRSGALANPQVIQAKESPQAMISAVNEEVVKILEDIYMELRSNLDALERTMDERVGKLEERFNQLEEILQKDEPHHIKFFSKNEQVVSRFDDVGQSLAGEQLLMKQLIEMSREEVGEALNAQKPEAAETVESPSFSPRYFEILDALTQGLTAEQAAQQLSLPVAEVLRVERALHMPPTLN
;
A
#
# COMPACT_ATOMS: atom_id res chain seq x y z
N MET A 1 6.17 13.15 3.35
CA MET A 1 5.70 11.93 4.03
C MET A 1 4.29 11.47 3.59
N TRP A 2 3.45 12.33 2.98
CA TRP A 2 2.12 11.91 2.50
C TRP A 2 2.15 11.06 1.20
N LEU A 3 3.14 11.28 0.34
CA LEU A 3 3.33 10.51 -0.90
C LEU A 3 3.55 9.00 -0.68
N THR A 4 4.28 8.62 0.37
CA THR A 4 4.50 7.21 0.72
C THR A 4 3.22 6.53 1.24
N GLY A 5 2.35 7.29 1.91
CA GLY A 5 1.05 6.79 2.37
C GLY A 5 0.07 6.55 1.21
N ALA A 6 0.01 7.48 0.26
CA ALA A 6 -0.85 7.36 -0.92
C ALA A 6 -0.49 6.13 -1.78
N MET A 7 0.80 5.87 -1.98
CA MET A 7 1.26 4.72 -2.76
C MET A 7 0.94 3.37 -2.08
N GLY A 8 1.09 3.30 -0.76
CA GLY A 8 0.73 2.10 0.00
C GLY A 8 -0.75 1.76 -0.11
N LEU A 9 -1.61 2.79 -0.08
CA LEU A 9 -3.06 2.62 -0.21
C LEU A 9 -3.46 2.17 -1.63
N LEU A 10 -2.81 2.73 -2.66
CA LEU A 10 -2.99 2.29 -4.05
C LEU A 10 -2.60 0.81 -4.22
N CYS A 11 -1.46 0.41 -3.65
CA CYS A 11 -0.97 -0.96 -3.73
C CYS A 11 -1.93 -1.94 -3.03
N ALA A 12 -2.47 -1.57 -1.86
CA ALA A 12 -3.45 -2.37 -1.15
C ALA A 12 -4.76 -2.53 -1.94
N ALA A 13 -5.26 -1.44 -2.55
CA ALA A 13 -6.46 -1.48 -3.39
C ALA A 13 -6.27 -2.42 -4.60
N MET A 14 -5.10 -2.37 -5.23
CA MET A 14 -4.78 -3.23 -6.38
C MET A 14 -4.77 -4.72 -5.98
N VAL A 15 -4.20 -5.07 -4.83
CA VAL A 15 -4.22 -6.46 -4.30
C VAL A 15 -5.65 -6.94 -4.04
N VAL A 16 -6.52 -6.08 -3.52
CA VAL A 16 -7.94 -6.42 -3.28
C VAL A 16 -8.68 -6.68 -4.60
N VAL A 17 -8.47 -5.85 -5.62
CA VAL A 17 -9.05 -6.04 -6.95
C VAL A 17 -8.57 -7.34 -7.61
N LEU A 18 -7.28 -7.66 -7.49
CA LEU A 18 -6.71 -8.93 -7.94
C LEU A 18 -7.29 -10.13 -7.20
N TYR A 19 -7.52 -10.01 -5.89
CA TYR A 19 -8.09 -11.08 -5.08
C TYR A 19 -9.56 -11.37 -5.42
N THR A 20 -10.35 -10.33 -5.73
CA THR A 20 -11.73 -10.49 -6.15
C THR A 20 -11.84 -11.03 -7.58
N SER A 21 -11.00 -10.56 -8.51
CA SER A 21 -11.04 -10.98 -9.92
C SER A 21 -10.57 -12.43 -10.13
N THR A 22 -9.58 -12.89 -9.36
CA THR A 22 -9.10 -14.28 -9.43
C THR A 22 -10.04 -15.29 -8.77
N GLY A 23 -11.16 -14.83 -8.20
CA GLY A 23 -12.11 -15.71 -7.52
C GLY A 23 -11.56 -16.31 -6.23
N GLY A 24 -10.45 -15.78 -5.71
CA GLY A 24 -9.81 -16.22 -4.46
C GLY A 24 -10.76 -16.16 -3.27
N TRP A 25 -11.76 -15.26 -3.31
CA TRP A 25 -12.83 -15.18 -2.33
C TRP A 25 -13.66 -16.48 -2.22
N LYS A 26 -13.86 -17.23 -3.33
CA LYS A 26 -14.66 -18.47 -3.34
C LYS A 26 -13.87 -19.65 -2.78
N GLN A 27 -12.55 -19.66 -2.97
CA GLN A 27 -11.69 -20.76 -2.54
C GLN A 27 -11.14 -20.58 -1.13
N TYR A 28 -10.85 -19.35 -0.70
CA TYR A 28 -10.08 -19.10 0.53
C TYR A 28 -10.82 -18.35 1.63
N GLY A 29 -12.07 -17.92 1.41
CA GLY A 29 -13.00 -17.45 2.44
C GLY A 29 -12.45 -16.39 3.41
N GLY A 30 -12.73 -15.11 3.15
CA GLY A 30 -12.44 -13.99 4.06
C GLY A 30 -11.01 -13.43 3.99
N LEU A 31 -10.68 -12.49 4.89
CA LEU A 31 -9.41 -11.73 4.90
C LEU A 31 -8.18 -12.63 5.08
N LYS A 32 -8.28 -13.71 5.89
CA LYS A 32 -7.21 -14.71 6.03
C LYS A 32 -6.92 -15.46 4.71
N GLY A 33 -7.91 -15.50 3.82
CA GLY A 33 -7.79 -16.09 2.49
C GLY A 33 -6.93 -15.28 1.52
N ILE A 34 -6.85 -13.96 1.68
CA ILE A 34 -6.00 -13.08 0.85
C ILE A 34 -4.54 -13.44 1.05
N PHE A 35 -4.09 -13.54 2.31
CA PHE A 35 -2.71 -13.91 2.62
C PHE A 35 -2.37 -15.32 2.17
N ARG A 36 -3.33 -16.26 2.29
CA ARG A 36 -3.13 -17.64 1.85
C ARG A 36 -3.08 -17.75 0.33
N TRP A 37 -3.89 -16.96 -0.39
CA TRP A 37 -3.85 -16.82 -1.84
C TRP A 37 -2.56 -16.16 -2.32
N LEU A 38 -2.13 -15.07 -1.68
CA LEU A 38 -0.87 -14.38 -1.98
C LEU A 38 0.33 -15.32 -1.80
N ARG A 39 0.30 -16.10 -0.72
CA ARG A 39 1.32 -17.12 -0.43
C ARG A 39 1.29 -18.29 -1.41
N SER A 40 0.12 -18.73 -1.85
CA SER A 40 0.02 -19.76 -2.90
C SER A 40 0.42 -19.25 -4.28
N GLY A 41 0.16 -17.98 -4.60
CA GLY A 41 0.60 -17.34 -5.85
C GLY A 41 2.12 -17.16 -5.90
N ALA A 42 2.75 -16.86 -4.76
CA ALA A 42 4.22 -16.81 -4.65
C ALA A 42 4.90 -18.19 -4.73
N LEU A 43 4.19 -19.27 -4.37
CA LEU A 43 4.71 -20.65 -4.39
C LEU A 43 4.24 -21.47 -5.62
N ALA A 44 3.35 -20.93 -6.46
CA ALA A 44 2.86 -21.59 -7.65
C ALA A 44 3.92 -21.56 -8.77
N ASN A 45 4.78 -22.56 -8.73
CA ASN A 45 5.74 -22.98 -9.74
C ASN A 45 5.12 -22.98 -11.18
N PRO A 46 5.77 -22.43 -12.21
CA PRO A 46 5.21 -22.27 -13.58
C PRO A 46 4.99 -23.57 -14.39
N GLN A 47 4.97 -24.75 -13.77
CA GLN A 47 4.94 -26.03 -14.48
C GLN A 47 3.54 -26.66 -14.70
N VAL A 48 2.45 -26.04 -14.24
CA VAL A 48 1.10 -26.62 -14.34
C VAL A 48 0.27 -25.95 -15.45
N ILE A 49 0.74 -26.01 -16.69
CA ILE A 49 -0.12 -26.00 -17.88
C ILE A 49 0.43 -27.03 -18.88
N GLN A 50 0.26 -28.31 -18.56
CA GLN A 50 0.28 -29.38 -19.56
C GLN A 50 -1.17 -29.65 -20.00
N ALA A 51 -1.62 -28.96 -21.03
CA ALA A 51 -2.73 -29.40 -21.87
C ALA A 51 -2.25 -29.39 -23.32
N LYS A 52 -2.39 -30.53 -23.99
CA LYS A 52 -1.94 -30.83 -25.35
C LYS A 52 -2.73 -30.02 -26.39
N GLU A 53 -2.49 -28.74 -26.52
CA GLU A 53 -2.76 -27.95 -27.73
C GLU A 53 -1.62 -26.94 -27.89
N SER A 54 -1.19 -26.64 -29.11
CA SER A 54 0.04 -25.89 -29.38
C SER A 54 0.13 -24.61 -28.54
N PRO A 55 1.14 -24.44 -27.66
CA PRO A 55 1.18 -23.35 -26.68
C PRO A 55 1.08 -21.96 -27.32
N GLN A 56 1.62 -21.77 -28.53
CA GLN A 56 1.65 -20.47 -29.18
C GLN A 56 0.27 -19.91 -29.57
N ALA A 57 -0.68 -20.75 -30.00
CA ALA A 57 -1.96 -20.29 -30.55
C ALA A 57 -3.05 -20.08 -29.47
N MET A 58 -3.00 -20.86 -28.39
CA MET A 58 -3.88 -20.67 -27.24
C MET A 58 -3.44 -19.46 -26.40
N ILE A 59 -2.12 -19.24 -26.25
CA ILE A 59 -1.59 -18.05 -25.57
C ILE A 59 -1.95 -16.77 -26.34
N SER A 60 -1.93 -16.77 -27.68
CA SER A 60 -2.34 -15.58 -28.44
C SER A 60 -3.83 -15.25 -28.30
N ALA A 61 -4.72 -16.27 -28.29
CA ALA A 61 -6.15 -16.07 -28.11
C ALA A 61 -6.50 -15.63 -26.67
N VAL A 62 -5.87 -16.26 -25.66
CA VAL A 62 -6.02 -15.86 -24.26
C VAL A 62 -5.44 -14.45 -24.03
N ASN A 63 -4.33 -14.10 -24.67
CA ASN A 63 -3.78 -12.75 -24.58
C ASN A 63 -4.72 -11.71 -25.21
N GLU A 64 -5.40 -12.04 -26.30
CA GLU A 64 -6.36 -11.13 -26.95
C GLU A 64 -7.61 -10.92 -26.08
N GLU A 65 -8.13 -11.98 -25.45
CA GLU A 65 -9.22 -11.89 -24.47
C GLU A 65 -8.81 -11.11 -23.22
N VAL A 66 -7.60 -11.36 -22.69
CA VAL A 66 -7.07 -10.63 -21.53
C VAL A 66 -6.86 -9.16 -21.84
N VAL A 67 -6.33 -8.82 -23.02
CA VAL A 67 -6.18 -7.43 -23.47
C VAL A 67 -7.54 -6.76 -23.56
N LYS A 68 -8.55 -7.43 -24.12
CA LYS A 68 -9.90 -6.90 -24.23
C LYS A 68 -10.56 -6.66 -22.86
N ILE A 69 -10.36 -7.59 -21.91
CA ILE A 69 -10.83 -7.43 -20.53
C ILE A 69 -10.08 -6.28 -19.84
N LEU A 70 -8.77 -6.15 -20.07
CA LEU A 70 -7.97 -5.05 -19.53
C LEU A 70 -8.42 -3.70 -20.07
N GLU A 71 -8.72 -3.62 -21.37
CA GLU A 71 -9.27 -2.42 -21.99
C GLU A 71 -10.64 -2.07 -21.42
N ASP A 72 -11.52 -3.05 -21.24
CA ASP A 72 -12.86 -2.84 -20.67
C ASP A 72 -12.76 -2.33 -19.21
N ILE A 73 -11.93 -2.97 -18.38
CA ILE A 73 -11.66 -2.54 -17.01
C ILE A 73 -11.02 -1.14 -16.99
N TYR A 74 -10.11 -0.84 -17.90
CA TYR A 74 -9.48 0.48 -18.00
C TYR A 74 -10.50 1.55 -18.38
N MET A 75 -11.42 1.26 -19.30
CA MET A 75 -12.48 2.17 -19.73
C MET A 75 -13.52 2.38 -18.62
N GLU A 76 -13.89 1.33 -17.88
CA GLU A 76 -14.78 1.44 -16.72
C GLU A 76 -14.12 2.28 -15.61
N LEU A 77 -12.83 2.06 -15.34
CA LEU A 77 -12.06 2.85 -14.39
C LEU A 77 -11.98 4.33 -14.80
N ARG A 78 -11.73 4.59 -16.09
CA ARG A 78 -11.72 5.95 -16.66
C ARG A 78 -13.07 6.63 -16.45
N SER A 79 -14.16 5.94 -16.78
CA SER A 79 -15.53 6.45 -16.58
C SER A 79 -15.83 6.74 -15.11
N ASN A 80 -15.39 5.88 -14.21
CA ASN A 80 -15.57 6.07 -12.76
C ASN A 80 -14.76 7.26 -12.23
N LEU A 81 -13.54 7.47 -12.75
CA LEU A 81 -12.74 8.65 -12.43
C LEU A 81 -13.41 9.93 -12.88
N ASP A 82 -13.92 9.98 -14.12
CA ASP A 82 -14.64 11.15 -14.64
C ASP A 82 -15.92 11.44 -13.84
N ALA A 83 -16.63 10.39 -13.38
CA ALA A 83 -17.81 10.54 -12.54
C ALA A 83 -17.46 11.08 -11.13
N LEU A 84 -16.34 10.60 -10.58
CA LEU A 84 -15.83 11.05 -9.29
C LEU A 84 -15.38 12.51 -9.34
N GLU A 85 -14.68 12.90 -10.41
CA GLU A 85 -14.25 14.28 -10.67
C GLU A 85 -15.45 15.22 -10.70
N ARG A 86 -16.49 14.90 -11.48
CA ARG A 86 -17.75 15.67 -11.50
C ARG A 86 -18.41 15.80 -10.13
N THR A 87 -18.37 14.73 -9.33
CA THR A 87 -18.92 14.75 -7.97
C THR A 87 -18.11 15.66 -7.05
N MET A 88 -16.78 15.67 -7.19
CA MET A 88 -15.92 16.59 -6.44
C MET A 88 -16.15 18.03 -6.86
N ASP A 89 -16.24 18.31 -8.16
CA ASP A 89 -16.52 19.65 -8.69
C ASP A 89 -17.87 20.18 -8.19
N GLU A 90 -18.92 19.34 -8.17
CA GLU A 90 -20.22 19.71 -7.60
C GLU A 90 -20.11 20.03 -6.11
N ARG A 91 -19.33 19.26 -5.35
CA ARG A 91 -19.09 19.53 -3.92
C ARG A 91 -18.30 20.81 -3.72
N VAL A 92 -17.27 21.06 -4.52
CA VAL A 92 -16.48 22.30 -4.47
C VAL A 92 -17.36 23.50 -4.78
N GLY A 93 -18.20 23.43 -5.83
CA GLY A 93 -19.15 24.48 -6.16
C GLY A 93 -20.15 24.76 -5.03
N LYS A 94 -20.67 23.72 -4.35
CA LYS A 94 -21.51 23.89 -3.16
C LYS A 94 -20.77 24.52 -1.98
N LEU A 95 -19.49 24.20 -1.79
CA LEU A 95 -18.67 24.84 -0.75
C LEU A 95 -18.45 26.32 -1.08
N GLU A 96 -18.14 26.64 -2.32
CA GLU A 96 -17.94 28.01 -2.80
C GLU A 96 -19.21 28.83 -2.66
N GLU A 97 -20.38 28.26 -3.00
CA GLU A 97 -21.67 28.90 -2.79
C GLU A 97 -21.94 29.19 -1.30
N ARG A 98 -21.68 28.22 -0.42
CA ARG A 98 -21.79 28.43 1.03
C ARG A 98 -20.83 29.49 1.54
N PHE A 99 -19.62 29.56 0.97
CA PHE A 99 -18.62 30.55 1.35
C PHE A 99 -19.06 31.95 0.93
N ASN A 100 -19.55 32.11 -0.30
CA ASN A 100 -20.10 33.37 -0.81
C ASN A 100 -21.32 33.82 0.00
N GLN A 101 -22.20 32.89 0.40
CA GLN A 101 -23.33 33.20 1.31
C GLN A 101 -22.83 33.69 2.67
N LEU A 102 -21.79 33.07 3.23
CA LEU A 102 -21.20 33.50 4.51
C LEU A 102 -20.57 34.89 4.40
N GLU A 103 -19.86 35.15 3.29
CA GLU A 103 -19.25 36.43 3.00
C GLU A 103 -20.30 37.54 2.82
N GLU A 104 -21.43 37.25 2.15
CA GLU A 104 -22.54 38.20 2.02
C GLU A 104 -23.15 38.55 3.39
N ILE A 105 -23.33 37.55 4.27
CA ILE A 105 -23.82 37.77 5.63
C ILE A 105 -22.82 38.64 6.42
N LEU A 106 -21.53 38.35 6.33
CA LEU A 106 -20.47 39.11 6.99
C LEU A 106 -20.35 40.54 6.47
N GLN A 107 -20.58 40.79 5.17
CA GLN A 107 -20.57 42.14 4.61
C GLN A 107 -21.83 42.95 4.96
N LYS A 108 -22.98 42.29 5.16
CA LYS A 108 -24.21 42.95 5.62
C LYS A 108 -24.18 43.33 7.11
N ASP A 109 -23.42 42.61 7.92
CA ASP A 109 -23.19 42.95 9.33
C ASP A 109 -21.98 43.90 9.49
N GLU A 110 -22.16 45.18 9.15
CA GLU A 110 -21.27 46.26 9.62
C GLU A 110 -21.35 46.43 11.16
N PRO A 111 -20.33 47.01 11.83
CA PRO A 111 -19.98 46.74 13.21
C PRO A 111 -20.95 47.39 14.20
N HIS A 112 -22.06 46.74 14.49
CA HIS A 112 -22.87 47.03 15.66
C HIS A 112 -22.58 46.02 16.75
N HIS A 113 -21.56 46.37 17.55
CA HIS A 113 -21.34 45.93 18.92
C HIS A 113 -21.62 44.46 19.21
N ILE A 114 -20.56 43.64 19.17
CA ILE A 114 -20.53 42.29 19.73
C ILE A 114 -20.81 42.38 21.25
N LYS A 115 -22.08 42.29 21.62
CA LYS A 115 -22.58 41.90 22.96
C LYS A 115 -23.12 40.47 22.91
N PHE A 116 -22.48 39.59 22.15
CA PHE A 116 -22.94 38.20 21.93
C PHE A 116 -22.08 37.13 22.60
N PHE A 117 -21.24 37.48 23.58
CA PHE A 117 -20.62 36.49 24.47
C PHE A 117 -21.58 36.11 25.60
N SER A 118 -22.60 35.30 25.29
CA SER A 118 -23.32 34.54 26.34
C SER A 118 -24.10 33.33 25.82
N LYS A 119 -24.17 33.07 24.51
CA LYS A 119 -24.99 31.98 23.95
C LYS A 119 -24.22 30.92 23.16
N ASN A 120 -22.89 30.99 23.15
CA ASN A 120 -22.01 30.03 22.45
C ASN A 120 -21.49 28.88 23.33
N GLU A 121 -22.00 28.71 24.55
CA GLU A 121 -21.65 27.58 25.41
C GLU A 121 -22.22 26.24 24.89
N GLN A 122 -23.26 26.29 24.05
CA GLN A 122 -23.86 25.09 23.43
C GLN A 122 -23.11 24.55 22.20
N VAL A 123 -22.27 25.35 21.54
CA VAL A 123 -21.52 24.88 20.37
C VAL A 123 -20.25 24.15 20.82
N VAL A 124 -19.63 24.59 21.92
CA VAL A 124 -18.45 23.92 22.51
C VAL A 124 -18.81 22.51 23.02
N SER A 125 -20.00 22.31 23.59
CA SER A 125 -20.39 20.97 24.07
C SER A 125 -20.55 19.93 22.96
N ARG A 126 -20.87 20.34 21.72
CA ARG A 126 -20.97 19.42 20.57
C ARG A 126 -19.60 19.05 20.00
N PHE A 127 -18.58 19.91 20.14
CA PHE A 127 -17.22 19.57 19.76
C PHE A 127 -16.58 18.59 20.74
N ASP A 128 -16.94 18.68 22.03
CA ASP A 128 -16.52 17.69 23.03
C ASP A 128 -17.13 16.30 22.77
N ASP A 129 -18.39 16.21 22.34
CA ASP A 129 -19.03 14.93 21.95
C ASP A 129 -18.33 14.28 20.73
N VAL A 130 -17.93 15.07 19.74
CA VAL A 130 -17.18 14.56 18.58
C VAL A 130 -15.75 14.14 18.97
N GLY A 131 -15.12 14.86 19.90
CA GLY A 131 -13.82 14.50 20.48
C GLY A 131 -13.87 13.18 21.27
N GLN A 132 -14.95 12.94 22.02
CA GLN A 132 -15.16 11.69 22.76
C GLN A 132 -15.46 10.51 21.83
N SER A 133 -16.20 10.72 20.74
CA SER A 133 -16.43 9.69 19.71
C SER A 133 -15.12 9.26 19.05
N LEU A 134 -14.24 10.21 18.72
CA LEU A 134 -12.95 9.93 18.10
C LEU A 134 -11.98 9.22 19.06
N ALA A 135 -12.02 9.58 20.35
CA ALA A 135 -11.24 8.91 21.39
C ALA A 135 -11.72 7.46 21.62
N GLY A 136 -13.04 7.21 21.56
CA GLY A 136 -13.61 5.87 21.60
C GLY A 136 -13.18 5.01 20.42
N GLU A 137 -13.19 5.55 19.20
CA GLU A 137 -12.72 4.84 18.00
C GLU A 137 -11.22 4.54 18.03
N GLN A 138 -10.38 5.47 18.53
CA GLN A 138 -8.96 5.20 18.71
C GLN A 138 -8.68 4.13 19.77
N LEU A 139 -9.51 4.05 20.82
CA LEU A 139 -9.37 3.04 21.87
C LEU A 139 -9.79 1.65 21.37
N LEU A 140 -10.85 1.58 20.55
CA LEU A 140 -11.23 0.36 19.84
C LEU A 140 -10.16 -0.09 18.83
N MET A 141 -9.55 0.85 18.11
CA MET A 141 -8.45 0.53 17.18
C MET A 141 -7.21 0.05 17.92
N LYS A 142 -6.89 0.63 19.09
CA LYS A 142 -5.81 0.14 19.96
C LYS A 142 -6.10 -1.27 20.49
N GLN A 143 -7.31 -1.54 20.98
CA GLN A 143 -7.71 -2.89 21.41
C GLN A 143 -7.66 -3.90 20.26
N LEU A 144 -8.04 -3.51 19.05
CA LEU A 144 -7.97 -4.39 17.88
C LEU A 144 -6.50 -4.73 17.52
N ILE A 145 -5.59 -3.76 17.62
CA ILE A 145 -4.16 -3.96 17.41
C ILE A 145 -3.57 -4.86 18.51
N GLU A 146 -4.00 -4.69 19.75
CA GLU A 146 -3.50 -5.44 20.90
C GLU A 146 -3.99 -6.91 20.87
N MET A 147 -5.26 -7.15 20.57
CA MET A 147 -5.78 -8.51 20.31
C MET A 147 -5.09 -9.17 19.11
N SER A 148 -4.82 -8.40 18.04
CA SER A 148 -4.07 -8.91 16.89
C SER A 148 -2.60 -9.24 17.25
N ARG A 149 -2.01 -8.58 18.25
CA ARG A 149 -0.63 -8.85 18.68
C ARG A 149 -0.56 -10.08 19.57
N GLU A 150 -1.57 -10.29 20.41
CA GLU A 150 -1.67 -11.45 21.30
C GLU A 150 -1.96 -12.74 20.51
N GLU A 151 -2.89 -12.70 19.54
CA GLU A 151 -3.15 -13.84 18.65
C GLU A 151 -1.94 -14.20 17.76
N VAL A 152 -1.16 -13.20 17.31
CA VAL A 152 0.06 -13.45 16.52
C VAL A 152 1.20 -13.97 17.41
N GLY A 153 1.29 -13.53 18.67
CA GLY A 153 2.26 -14.04 19.64
C GLY A 153 2.03 -15.49 20.04
N GLU A 154 0.76 -15.89 20.19
CA GLU A 154 0.40 -17.27 20.54
C GLU A 154 0.59 -18.23 19.34
N ALA A 155 0.37 -17.75 18.11
CA ALA A 155 0.65 -18.51 16.88
C ALA A 155 2.17 -18.73 16.62
N LEU A 156 3.04 -17.84 17.10
CA LEU A 156 4.49 -17.95 16.95
C LEU A 156 5.14 -18.92 17.97
N ASN A 157 4.52 -19.12 19.14
CA ASN A 157 5.04 -20.02 20.18
C ASN A 157 4.69 -21.51 19.97
N ALA A 158 3.75 -21.82 19.05
CA ALA A 158 3.38 -23.19 18.69
C ALA A 158 4.30 -23.81 17.61
N GLN A 159 5.20 -23.02 17.01
CA GLN A 159 6.24 -23.53 16.11
C GLN A 159 7.56 -23.60 16.86
N LYS A 160 7.84 -24.78 17.41
CA LYS A 160 9.19 -25.25 17.71
C LYS A 160 9.81 -25.79 16.42
N PRO A 161 10.87 -25.18 15.86
CA PRO A 161 11.76 -25.86 14.94
C PRO A 161 13.03 -26.27 15.69
N GLU A 162 13.19 -27.58 15.77
CA GLU A 162 14.47 -28.26 15.95
C GLU A 162 15.40 -27.89 14.77
N ALA A 163 16.69 -27.72 15.07
CA ALA A 163 17.80 -27.43 14.15
C ALA A 163 17.82 -26.05 13.46
N ALA A 164 18.48 -25.10 14.13
CA ALA A 164 18.91 -23.84 13.54
C ALA A 164 20.21 -24.03 12.74
N GLU A 165 20.11 -24.10 11.42
CA GLU A 165 21.09 -23.43 10.56
C GLU A 165 20.56 -22.03 10.29
N THR A 166 21.15 -21.05 10.98
CA THR A 166 20.91 -19.62 10.78
C THR A 166 21.32 -19.23 9.38
N VAL A 167 20.38 -19.28 8.44
CA VAL A 167 20.43 -18.45 7.23
C VAL A 167 20.07 -17.04 7.69
N GLU A 168 21.10 -16.23 7.95
CA GLU A 168 20.95 -14.81 8.18
C GLU A 168 20.19 -14.21 6.99
N SER A 169 18.92 -13.86 7.19
CA SER A 169 18.20 -12.96 6.30
C SER A 169 19.08 -11.73 6.08
N PRO A 170 19.37 -11.31 4.83
CA PRO A 170 20.24 -10.18 4.58
C PRO A 170 19.55 -8.93 5.12
N SER A 171 19.94 -8.55 6.33
CA SER A 171 19.78 -7.19 6.82
C SER A 171 20.47 -6.30 5.81
N PHE A 172 19.69 -5.64 4.95
CA PHE A 172 20.19 -4.64 4.01
C PHE A 172 20.67 -3.45 4.84
N SER A 173 21.92 -3.52 5.29
CA SER A 173 22.54 -2.46 6.06
C SER A 173 22.61 -1.19 5.20
N PRO A 174 22.53 0.01 5.77
CA PRO A 174 22.65 1.28 5.03
C PRO A 174 23.90 1.32 4.13
N ARG A 175 24.96 0.62 4.53
CA ARG A 175 26.21 0.47 3.78
C ARG A 175 26.08 -0.28 2.46
N TYR A 176 25.11 -1.20 2.33
CA TYR A 176 24.84 -1.91 1.08
C TYR A 176 24.47 -0.93 -0.04
N PHE A 177 23.69 0.11 0.27
CA PHE A 177 23.28 1.12 -0.71
C PHE A 177 24.42 2.06 -1.10
N GLU A 178 25.34 2.37 -0.17
CA GLU A 178 26.55 3.15 -0.47
C GLU A 178 27.49 2.40 -1.40
N ILE A 179 27.64 1.09 -1.21
CA ILE A 179 28.42 0.22 -2.11
C ILE A 179 27.77 0.17 -3.51
N LEU A 180 26.44 0.03 -3.57
CA LEU A 180 25.71 0.03 -4.83
C LEU A 180 25.86 1.34 -5.59
N ASP A 181 25.75 2.49 -4.91
CA ASP A 181 25.88 3.80 -5.54
C ASP A 181 27.30 4.04 -6.10
N ALA A 182 28.34 3.55 -5.39
CA ALA A 182 29.70 3.60 -5.90
C ALA A 182 29.89 2.72 -7.16
N LEU A 183 29.33 1.51 -7.17
CA LEU A 183 29.40 0.61 -8.33
C LEU A 183 28.60 1.12 -9.54
N THR A 184 27.44 1.75 -9.33
CA THR A 184 26.63 2.32 -10.41
C THR A 184 27.28 3.57 -11.02
N GLN A 185 28.13 4.28 -10.28
CA GLN A 185 28.98 5.37 -10.79
C GLN A 185 30.15 4.87 -11.66
N GLY A 186 30.28 3.56 -11.87
CA GLY A 186 31.29 2.95 -12.74
C GLY A 186 32.65 2.75 -12.07
N LEU A 187 32.73 2.87 -10.74
CA LEU A 187 33.94 2.56 -9.99
C LEU A 187 34.13 1.04 -9.92
N THR A 188 35.39 0.61 -10.02
CA THR A 188 35.76 -0.80 -9.81
C THR A 188 35.61 -1.17 -8.34
N ALA A 189 35.38 -2.46 -8.03
CA ALA A 189 35.22 -2.94 -6.66
C ALA A 189 36.40 -2.55 -5.73
N GLU A 190 37.62 -2.50 -6.25
CA GLU A 190 38.81 -2.08 -5.50
C GLU A 190 38.79 -0.57 -5.17
N GLN A 191 38.36 0.27 -6.13
CA GLN A 191 38.24 1.71 -5.93
C GLN A 191 37.10 2.05 -4.97
N ALA A 192 35.95 1.38 -5.10
CA ALA A 192 34.82 1.55 -4.19
C ALA A 192 35.18 1.11 -2.76
N ALA A 193 35.91 0.00 -2.60
CA ALA A 193 36.40 -0.47 -1.31
C ALA A 193 37.37 0.53 -0.66
N GLN A 194 38.29 1.10 -1.45
CA GLN A 194 39.22 2.10 -0.97
C GLN A 194 38.52 3.41 -0.57
N GLN A 195 37.54 3.86 -1.35
CA GLN A 195 36.78 5.08 -1.09
C GLN A 195 35.88 4.97 0.14
N LEU A 196 35.23 3.81 0.33
CA LEU A 196 34.33 3.56 1.47
C LEU A 196 35.07 3.04 2.71
N SER A 197 36.39 2.85 2.63
CA SER A 197 37.20 2.22 3.68
C SER A 197 36.65 0.86 4.13
N LEU A 198 36.21 0.06 3.15
CA LEU A 198 35.60 -1.26 3.35
C LEU A 198 36.52 -2.37 2.84
N PRO A 199 36.40 -3.59 3.38
CA PRO A 199 37.10 -4.74 2.82
C PRO A 199 36.60 -5.07 1.41
N VAL A 200 37.53 -5.29 0.48
CA VAL A 200 37.23 -5.59 -0.95
C VAL A 200 36.28 -6.79 -1.10
N ALA A 201 36.37 -7.77 -0.20
CA ALA A 201 35.49 -8.95 -0.18
C ALA A 201 34.00 -8.61 -0.01
N GLU A 202 33.67 -7.54 0.71
CA GLU A 202 32.30 -7.09 0.93
C GLU A 202 31.72 -6.43 -0.33
N VAL A 203 32.51 -5.60 -1.00
CA VAL A 203 32.13 -4.95 -2.27
C VAL A 203 31.96 -5.98 -3.40
N LEU A 204 32.88 -6.95 -3.50
CA LEU A 204 32.78 -8.04 -4.48
C LEU A 204 31.56 -8.94 -4.26
N ARG A 205 31.03 -9.03 -3.03
CA ARG A 205 29.80 -9.77 -2.73
C ARG A 205 28.59 -9.02 -3.28
N VAL A 206 28.56 -7.70 -3.15
CA VAL A 206 27.50 -6.84 -3.69
C VAL A 206 27.54 -6.79 -5.22
N GLU A 207 28.72 -6.66 -5.80
CA GLU A 207 28.90 -6.70 -7.26
C GLU A 207 28.44 -8.03 -7.86
N ARG A 208 28.78 -9.17 -7.22
CA ARG A 208 28.26 -10.48 -7.62
C ARG A 208 26.75 -10.59 -7.46
N ALA A 209 26.17 -10.03 -6.41
CA ALA A 209 24.73 -10.01 -6.22
C ALA A 209 24.01 -9.15 -7.29
N LEU A 210 24.68 -8.12 -7.81
CA LEU A 210 24.17 -7.28 -8.89
C LEU A 210 24.19 -7.97 -10.27
N HIS A 211 25.17 -8.85 -10.49
CA HIS A 211 25.34 -9.58 -11.74
C HIS A 211 24.76 -11.01 -11.75
N MET A 212 24.34 -11.53 -10.60
CA MET A 212 23.58 -12.77 -10.55
C MET A 212 22.11 -12.51 -10.89
N PRO A 213 21.52 -13.23 -11.86
CA PRO A 213 20.07 -13.20 -12.05
C PRO A 213 19.41 -13.69 -10.76
N PRO A 214 18.26 -13.10 -10.35
CA PRO A 214 17.59 -13.50 -9.12
C PRO A 214 17.20 -14.97 -9.22
N THR A 215 17.97 -15.84 -8.57
CA THR A 215 17.56 -17.22 -8.32
C THR A 215 16.48 -17.16 -7.26
N LEU A 216 15.22 -17.09 -7.71
CA LEU A 216 14.04 -17.24 -6.88
C LEU A 216 14.04 -18.66 -6.31
N ASN A 217 14.40 -18.79 -5.04
CA ASN A 217 14.11 -19.96 -4.21
C ASN A 217 12.89 -19.66 -3.33
#